data_AF-A0A2T0LQP1-F1
#
_entry.id   AF-A0A2T0LQP1-F1
#
_cell.length_a   1.000
_cell.length_b   1.000
_cell.length_c   1.000
_cell.angle_alpha   90.00
_cell.angle_beta   90.00
_cell.angle_gamma   90.00
#
_symmetry.space_group_name_H-M   'P 1'
#
loop_
_entity.id
_entity.type
_entity.pdbx_description
1 polymer ?
#
loop_
_entity_poly.entity_id
_entity_poly.type
_entity_poly.pdbx_seq_one_letter_code
_entity_poly.pdbx_strand_id
1 'polypeptide(L)'
;MRWRNRRKVFLAHGRWYEAVDAMKVFLGSLGVEVVDWDAARLRARREGRHATDILDAGFRMSYATVVFFSPDDVAALHPALAEVPERLSGQPRPNVLFEAGYAWALNRRRTLFVDFGTLRWPSDLAGVDHVLFDGSAKSRRQFVGRLKNVGVPADISGAAWLSAGRFPRPLPEVGAAHLRTRRNRP
;
A
#
# COMPACT_ATOMS: atom_id res chain seq x y z
N MET A 1 -14.66 -0.50 -21.44
CA MET A 1 -13.49 0.41 -21.50
C MET A 1 -12.29 -0.36 -22.03
N ARG A 2 -11.72 -0.01 -23.19
CA ARG A 2 -10.46 -0.60 -23.68
C ARG A 2 -9.30 0.13 -23.00
N TRP A 3 -8.55 -0.55 -22.14
CA TRP A 3 -7.39 0.02 -21.47
C TRP A 3 -6.21 0.07 -22.43
N ARG A 4 -5.89 1.27 -22.92
CA ARG A 4 -4.80 1.48 -23.90
C ARG A 4 -3.41 1.18 -23.32
N ASN A 5 -3.20 1.37 -22.02
CA ASN A 5 -1.92 1.07 -21.37
C ASN A 5 -2.14 0.24 -20.09
N ARG A 6 -1.76 -1.04 -20.14
CA ARG A 6 -1.85 -1.99 -19.00
C ARG A 6 -0.74 -1.79 -17.96
N ARG A 7 0.25 -0.96 -18.25
CA ARG A 7 1.37 -0.65 -17.35
C ARG A 7 1.08 0.54 -16.43
N LYS A 8 -0.04 1.24 -16.57
CA LYS A 8 -0.43 2.30 -15.62
C LYS A 8 -1.05 1.70 -14.38
N VAL A 9 -0.51 2.01 -13.21
CA VAL A 9 -1.01 1.56 -11.91
C VAL A 9 -1.28 2.76 -11.02
N PHE A 10 -2.47 2.81 -10.42
CA PHE A 10 -2.73 3.76 -9.34
C PHE A 10 -2.16 3.21 -8.04
N LEU A 11 -1.29 3.99 -7.38
CA LEU A 11 -0.65 3.59 -6.12
C LEU A 11 -1.35 4.31 -4.96
N ALA A 12 -2.19 3.58 -4.22
CA ALA A 12 -2.77 4.03 -2.97
C ALA A 12 -1.82 3.70 -1.81
N HIS A 13 -1.52 4.65 -0.93
CA HIS A 13 -0.48 4.47 0.09
C HIS A 13 -0.64 5.40 1.30
N GLY A 14 0.01 5.04 2.40
CA GLY A 14 0.12 5.86 3.61
C GLY A 14 1.13 7.01 3.50
N ARG A 15 1.57 7.51 4.64
CA ARG A 15 2.52 8.63 4.80
C ARG A 15 3.97 8.21 5.02
N TRP A 16 4.28 6.93 4.99
CA TRP A 16 5.68 6.48 5.02
C TRP A 16 6.36 6.73 3.67
N TYR A 17 6.60 8.01 3.35
CA TYR A 17 7.02 8.44 2.02
C TYR A 17 8.34 7.81 1.56
N GLU A 18 9.28 7.55 2.46
CA GLU A 18 10.52 6.83 2.13
C GLU A 18 10.25 5.44 1.53
N ALA A 19 9.31 4.68 2.11
CA ALA A 19 8.91 3.37 1.58
C ALA A 19 8.11 3.50 0.27
N VAL A 20 7.26 4.53 0.17
CA VAL A 20 6.48 4.83 -1.04
C VAL A 20 7.38 5.18 -2.21
N ASP A 21 8.38 6.03 -2.00
CA ASP A 21 9.33 6.43 -3.04
C ASP A 21 10.16 5.23 -3.50
N ALA A 22 10.59 4.37 -2.57
CA ALA A 22 11.22 3.10 -2.93
C ALA A 22 10.30 2.19 -3.76
N MET A 23 9.01 2.12 -3.43
CA MET A 23 8.01 1.38 -4.21
C MET A 23 7.81 1.98 -5.61
N LYS A 24 7.77 3.31 -5.75
CA LYS A 24 7.68 3.99 -7.05
C LYS A 24 8.90 3.69 -7.92
N VAL A 25 10.11 3.71 -7.36
CA VAL A 25 11.35 3.34 -8.08
C VAL A 25 11.32 1.87 -8.49
N PHE A 26 10.88 0.98 -7.60
CA PHE A 26 10.75 -0.44 -7.91
C PHE A 26 9.75 -0.68 -9.06
N LEU A 27 8.55 -0.11 -8.99
CA LEU A 27 7.55 -0.19 -10.06
C LEU A 27 8.08 0.38 -11.38
N GLY A 28 8.76 1.52 -11.33
CA GLY A 28 9.42 2.12 -12.50
C GLY A 28 10.45 1.19 -13.14
N SER A 29 11.24 0.48 -12.33
CA SER A 29 12.22 -0.51 -12.82
C SER A 29 11.59 -1.70 -13.55
N LEU A 30 10.31 -1.97 -13.30
CA LEU A 30 9.51 -2.99 -13.99
C LEU A 30 8.82 -2.43 -15.26
N GLY A 31 9.09 -1.17 -15.61
CA GLY A 31 8.35 -0.46 -16.66
C GLY A 31 6.88 -0.25 -16.33
N VAL A 32 6.52 -0.14 -15.04
CA VAL A 32 5.17 0.22 -14.58
C VAL A 32 5.14 1.72 -14.34
N GLU A 33 4.14 2.39 -14.93
CA GLU A 33 3.91 3.82 -14.77
C GLU A 33 2.97 4.05 -13.59
N VAL A 34 3.43 4.80 -12.58
CA VAL A 34 2.63 5.10 -11.40
C VAL A 34 1.78 6.33 -11.64
N VAL A 35 0.47 6.20 -11.43
CA VAL A 35 -0.45 7.32 -11.24
C VAL A 35 -0.55 7.56 -9.74
N ASP A 36 -0.09 8.72 -9.28
CA ASP A 36 -0.19 9.11 -7.88
C ASP A 36 -1.45 9.94 -7.59
N TRP A 37 -1.65 10.23 -6.31
CA TRP A 37 -2.80 10.98 -5.80
C TRP A 37 -2.91 12.38 -6.43
N ASP A 38 -1.79 13.09 -6.60
CA ASP A 38 -1.81 14.44 -7.13
C ASP A 38 -2.20 14.47 -8.61
N ALA A 39 -1.71 13.52 -9.40
CA ALA A 39 -2.15 13.34 -10.78
C ALA A 39 -3.65 13.04 -10.87
N ALA A 40 -4.16 12.15 -10.01
CA ALA A 40 -5.59 11.84 -9.94
C ALA A 40 -6.44 13.05 -9.50
N ARG A 41 -5.97 13.81 -8.51
CA ARG A 41 -6.63 15.00 -7.99
C ARG A 41 -6.75 16.12 -9.02
N LEU A 42 -5.71 16.34 -9.82
CA LEU A 42 -5.75 17.30 -10.92
C LEU A 42 -6.83 16.92 -11.95
N ARG A 43 -7.00 15.61 -12.22
CA ARG A 43 -7.94 15.12 -13.22
C ARG A 43 -9.40 15.10 -12.77
N ALA A 44 -9.64 15.00 -11.46
CA ALA A 44 -10.97 14.95 -10.85
C ALA A 44 -11.78 16.28 -11.00
N ARG A 45 -11.21 17.37 -11.53
CA ARG A 45 -11.87 18.69 -11.52
C ARG A 45 -13.07 18.83 -12.48
N ARG A 46 -14.26 18.96 -11.88
CA ARG A 46 -15.29 19.99 -12.18
C ARG A 46 -16.18 20.28 -10.97
N GLU A 47 -16.45 19.29 -10.11
CA GLU A 47 -17.27 19.46 -8.89
C GLU A 47 -16.78 18.61 -7.69
N GLY A 48 -15.74 17.78 -7.87
CA GLY A 48 -15.30 16.80 -6.87
C GLY A 48 -14.45 17.37 -5.74
N ARG A 49 -15.04 17.48 -4.55
CA ARG A 49 -14.34 17.79 -3.28
C ARG A 49 -14.12 16.55 -2.40
N HIS A 50 -14.55 15.37 -2.83
CA HIS A 50 -14.53 14.17 -2.00
C HIS A 50 -13.37 13.23 -2.39
N ALA A 51 -12.81 12.52 -1.40
CA ALA A 51 -11.72 11.56 -1.61
C ALA A 51 -12.07 10.49 -2.65
N THR A 52 -13.35 10.12 -2.75
CA THR A 52 -13.89 9.17 -3.73
C THR A 52 -13.76 9.66 -5.17
N ASP A 53 -13.91 10.95 -5.44
CA ASP A 53 -13.77 11.51 -6.80
C ASP A 53 -12.33 11.39 -7.30
N ILE A 54 -11.37 11.55 -6.38
CA ILE A 54 -9.94 11.39 -6.67
C ILE A 54 -9.63 9.92 -6.93
N LEU A 55 -10.19 9.00 -6.14
CA LEU A 55 -10.05 7.57 -6.38
C LEU A 55 -10.64 7.16 -7.73
N ASP A 56 -11.85 7.62 -8.07
CA ASP A 56 -12.48 7.36 -9.36
C ASP A 56 -11.61 7.88 -10.52
N ALA A 57 -11.04 9.08 -10.38
CA ALA A 57 -10.10 9.61 -11.35
C ALA A 57 -8.85 8.73 -11.48
N GLY A 58 -8.24 8.34 -10.35
CA GLY A 58 -7.08 7.44 -10.31
C GLY A 58 -7.35 6.10 -10.99
N PHE A 59 -8.52 5.50 -10.72
CA PHE A 59 -8.95 4.24 -11.35
C PHE A 59 -9.22 4.39 -12.84
N ARG A 60 -9.76 5.54 -13.29
CA ARG A 60 -9.96 5.80 -14.73
C ARG A 60 -8.64 6.07 -15.47
N MET A 61 -7.63 6.55 -14.76
CA MET A 61 -6.29 6.85 -15.30
C MET A 61 -5.36 5.63 -15.34
N SER A 62 -5.69 4.56 -14.60
CA SER A 62 -4.84 3.39 -14.42
C SER A 62 -5.55 2.09 -14.81
N TYR A 63 -4.77 1.08 -15.20
CA TYR A 63 -5.32 -0.24 -15.48
C TYR A 63 -5.63 -1.03 -14.22
N ALA A 64 -4.78 -0.91 -13.20
CA ALA A 64 -4.86 -1.64 -11.94
C ALA A 64 -4.52 -0.73 -10.76
N THR A 65 -4.88 -1.15 -9.56
CA THR A 65 -4.56 -0.46 -8.31
C THR A 65 -3.61 -1.32 -7.50
N VAL A 66 -2.51 -0.73 -7.04
CA VAL A 66 -1.68 -1.30 -5.99
C VAL A 66 -1.98 -0.52 -4.73
N VAL A 67 -2.44 -1.20 -3.69
CA VAL A 67 -2.58 -0.61 -2.35
C VAL A 67 -1.39 -1.07 -1.52
N PHE A 68 -0.57 -0.10 -1.16
CA PHE A 68 0.66 -0.30 -0.41
C PHE A 68 0.45 0.09 1.04
N PHE A 69 0.29 -0.93 1.87
CA PHE A 69 0.00 -0.80 3.29
C PHE A 69 1.29 -0.74 4.10
N SER A 70 1.33 0.23 5.01
CA SER A 70 2.41 0.43 5.98
C SER A 70 1.83 0.67 7.38
N PRO A 71 2.57 0.37 8.46
CA PRO A 71 2.13 0.56 9.86
C PRO A 71 2.17 2.04 10.25
N ASP A 72 1.42 2.85 9.52
CA ASP A 72 1.39 4.30 9.63
C ASP A 72 0.81 4.81 10.94
N ASP A 73 -0.26 4.16 11.38
CA ASP A 73 -0.98 4.50 12.60
C ASP A 73 -0.78 3.38 13.62
N VAL A 74 -1.02 3.72 14.88
CA VAL A 74 -0.93 2.79 16.01
C VAL A 74 -2.32 2.61 16.59
N ALA A 75 -2.74 1.36 16.79
CA ALA A 75 -4.04 1.07 17.38
C ALA A 75 -4.04 -0.20 18.26
N ALA A 76 -5.03 -0.22 19.15
CA ALA A 76 -5.48 -1.39 19.90
C ALA A 76 -7.02 -1.31 20.00
N LEU A 77 -7.69 -2.44 20.18
CA LEU A 77 -9.10 -2.47 20.53
C LEU A 77 -9.28 -1.77 21.88
N HIS A 78 -10.41 -1.09 22.05
CA HIS A 78 -10.74 -0.47 23.33
C HIS A 78 -10.66 -1.54 24.44
N PRO A 79 -9.93 -1.31 25.56
CA PRO A 79 -9.68 -2.36 26.55
C PRO A 79 -10.94 -3.00 27.13
N ALA A 80 -12.01 -2.22 27.32
CA ALA A 80 -13.30 -2.72 27.82
C ALA A 80 -14.05 -3.62 26.81
N LEU A 81 -13.64 -3.64 25.54
CA LEU A 81 -14.22 -4.46 24.48
C LEU A 81 -13.33 -5.67 24.14
N ALA A 82 -12.16 -5.79 24.75
CA ALA A 82 -11.20 -6.84 24.44
C ALA A 82 -11.38 -8.04 25.37
N GLU A 83 -11.54 -9.23 24.79
CA GLU A 83 -11.57 -10.50 25.56
C GLU A 83 -10.23 -10.78 26.24
N VAL A 84 -9.13 -10.36 25.59
CA VAL A 84 -7.76 -10.42 26.12
C VAL A 84 -7.08 -9.07 25.94
N PRO A 85 -6.19 -8.64 26.85
CA PRO A 85 -5.47 -7.38 26.70
C PRO A 85 -4.71 -7.31 25.38
N GLU A 86 -5.12 -6.40 24.51
CA GLU A 86 -4.42 -6.14 23.26
C GLU A 86 -3.28 -5.14 23.45
N ARG A 87 -2.15 -5.42 22.78
CA ARG A 87 -1.04 -4.47 22.73
C ARG A 87 -1.26 -3.48 21.59
N LEU A 88 -0.74 -2.27 21.76
CA LEU A 88 -0.63 -1.33 20.65
C LEU A 88 0.15 -2.00 19.51
N SER A 89 -0.36 -1.86 18.30
CA SER A 89 0.19 -2.47 17.10
C SER A 89 0.12 -1.50 15.93
N GLY A 90 1.01 -1.66 14.96
CA GLY A 90 0.96 -0.89 13.73
C GLY A 90 -0.22 -1.32 12.87
N GLN A 91 -0.94 -0.35 12.30
CA GLN A 91 -2.03 -0.58 11.36
C GLN A 91 -1.89 0.33 10.14
N PRO A 92 -2.50 -0.03 9.00
CA PRO A 92 -2.62 0.91 7.89
C PRO A 92 -3.46 2.12 8.30
N ARG A 93 -3.21 3.28 7.66
CA ARG A 93 -4.07 4.45 7.87
C ARG A 93 -5.53 4.11 7.52
N PRO A 94 -6.50 4.59 8.32
CA PRO A 94 -7.92 4.41 8.00
C PRO A 94 -8.31 4.90 6.60
N ASN A 95 -7.67 5.97 6.12
CA ASN A 95 -7.87 6.45 4.75
C ASN A 95 -7.49 5.38 3.72
N VAL A 96 -6.31 4.74 3.88
CA VAL A 96 -5.83 3.72 2.94
C VAL A 96 -6.70 2.46 3.02
N LEU A 97 -7.22 2.12 4.20
CA LEU A 97 -8.20 1.03 4.35
C LEU A 97 -9.51 1.34 3.60
N PHE A 98 -10.01 2.57 3.69
CA PHE A 98 -11.17 3.02 2.93
C PHE A 98 -10.91 2.94 1.42
N GLU A 99 -9.76 3.44 0.96
CA GLU A 99 -9.34 3.39 -0.44
C GLU A 99 -9.22 1.95 -0.95
N ALA A 100 -8.69 1.05 -0.13
CA ALA A 100 -8.60 -0.38 -0.42
C ALA A 100 -9.97 -1.01 -0.62
N GLY A 101 -10.90 -0.76 0.31
CA GLY A 101 -12.28 -1.24 0.21
C GLY A 101 -12.97 -0.72 -1.05
N TYR A 102 -12.79 0.56 -1.36
CA TYR A 102 -13.35 1.21 -2.54
C TYR A 102 -12.77 0.63 -3.84
N ALA A 103 -11.44 0.45 -3.93
CA ALA A 103 -10.78 -0.18 -5.06
C ALA A 103 -11.23 -1.64 -5.25
N TRP A 104 -11.41 -2.37 -4.16
CA TRP A 104 -11.81 -3.78 -4.18
C TRP A 104 -13.25 -3.94 -4.65
N ALA A 105 -14.16 -3.08 -4.17
CA ALA A 105 -15.56 -3.06 -4.58
C ALA A 105 -15.71 -2.77 -6.08
N LEU A 106 -14.96 -1.80 -6.61
CA LEU A 106 -15.06 -1.41 -8.02
C LEU A 106 -14.31 -2.36 -8.97
N ASN A 107 -13.21 -2.97 -8.53
CA ASN A 107 -12.30 -3.64 -9.45
C ASN A 107 -11.44 -4.74 -8.82
N ARG A 108 -12.07 -5.66 -8.08
CA ARG A 108 -11.42 -6.79 -7.39
C ARG A 108 -10.35 -7.53 -8.19
N ARG A 109 -10.55 -7.77 -9.49
CA ARG A 109 -9.61 -8.53 -10.34
C ARG A 109 -8.33 -7.75 -10.71
N ARG A 110 -8.32 -6.43 -10.51
CA ARG A 110 -7.19 -5.56 -10.85
C ARG A 110 -6.69 -4.75 -9.66
N THR A 111 -6.94 -5.24 -8.45
CA THR A 111 -6.46 -4.65 -7.21
C THR A 111 -5.47 -5.61 -6.57
N LEU A 112 -4.27 -5.11 -6.28
CA LEU A 112 -3.19 -5.82 -5.62
C LEU A 112 -2.92 -5.20 -4.25
N PHE A 113 -3.01 -6.01 -3.21
CA PHE A 113 -2.71 -5.62 -1.83
C PHE A 113 -1.29 -6.03 -1.44
N VAL A 114 -0.57 -5.11 -0.82
CA VAL A 114 0.86 -5.23 -0.55
C VAL A 114 1.14 -4.73 0.85
N ASP A 115 1.72 -5.60 1.66
CA ASP A 115 1.99 -5.32 3.07
C ASP A 115 3.47 -5.05 3.25
N PHE A 116 3.80 -3.92 3.87
CA PHE A 116 5.17 -3.56 4.19
C PHE A 116 5.34 -3.27 5.68
N GLY A 117 6.06 -4.15 6.36
CA GLY A 117 6.23 -4.13 7.81
C GLY A 117 5.20 -4.99 8.55
N THR A 118 5.15 -4.84 9.87
CA THR A 118 4.23 -5.61 10.73
C THR A 118 2.91 -4.86 10.88
N LEU A 119 1.85 -5.44 10.31
CA LEU A 119 0.52 -4.86 10.29
C LEU A 119 -0.45 -5.72 11.10
N ARG A 120 -1.32 -5.08 11.86
CA ARG A 120 -2.57 -5.67 12.33
C ARG A 120 -3.62 -5.56 11.23
N TRP A 121 -4.13 -6.71 10.78
CA TRP A 121 -5.26 -6.77 9.85
C TRP A 121 -6.58 -7.02 10.59
N PRO A 122 -7.71 -6.41 10.16
CA PRO A 122 -9.04 -6.86 10.55
C PRO A 122 -9.21 -8.34 10.15
N SER A 123 -9.80 -9.13 11.04
CA SER A 123 -10.01 -10.57 10.83
C SER A 123 -10.77 -10.90 9.54
N ASP A 124 -11.73 -10.04 9.15
CA ASP A 124 -12.53 -10.23 7.94
C ASP A 124 -11.72 -10.09 6.64
N LEU A 125 -10.51 -9.53 6.70
CA LEU A 125 -9.59 -9.44 5.56
C LEU A 125 -8.59 -10.60 5.50
N ALA A 126 -8.61 -11.55 6.45
CA ALA A 126 -7.67 -12.68 6.51
C ALA A 126 -7.75 -13.62 5.27
N GLY A 127 -8.86 -13.61 4.53
CA GLY A 127 -9.05 -14.40 3.31
C GLY A 127 -8.64 -13.69 2.02
N VAL A 128 -8.14 -12.45 2.10
CA VAL A 128 -7.70 -11.69 0.92
C VAL A 128 -6.23 -11.99 0.63
N ASP A 129 -5.87 -12.19 -0.65
CA ASP A 129 -4.47 -12.44 -1.04
C ASP A 129 -3.67 -11.13 -0.95
N HIS A 130 -2.67 -11.14 -0.07
CA HIS A 130 -1.73 -10.03 0.13
C HIS A 130 -0.32 -10.48 -0.25
N VAL A 131 0.46 -9.55 -0.82
CA VAL A 131 1.90 -9.75 -0.98
C VAL A 131 2.59 -9.21 0.26
N LEU A 132 3.17 -10.12 1.06
CA LEU A 132 4.10 -9.74 2.11
C LEU A 132 5.41 -9.26 1.47
N PHE A 133 5.67 -7.96 1.57
CA PHE A 133 6.78 -7.30 0.91
C PHE A 133 7.81 -6.81 1.94
N ASP A 134 9.05 -7.25 1.77
CA ASP A 134 10.19 -6.87 2.63
C ASP A 134 11.38 -6.32 1.83
N GLY A 135 11.21 -6.11 0.52
CA GLY A 135 12.27 -5.65 -0.38
C GLY A 135 13.32 -6.70 -0.75
N SER A 136 13.23 -7.94 -0.23
CA SER A 136 14.09 -9.05 -0.62
C SER A 136 13.84 -9.50 -2.07
N ALA A 137 14.83 -10.16 -2.67
CA ALA A 137 14.66 -10.75 -4.00
C ALA A 137 13.50 -11.77 -4.06
N LYS A 138 13.16 -12.41 -2.93
CA LYS A 138 12.02 -13.33 -2.82
C LYS A 138 10.69 -12.58 -2.90
N SER A 139 10.48 -11.58 -2.05
CA SER A 139 9.22 -10.82 -2.03
C SER A 139 9.00 -10.01 -3.32
N ARG A 140 10.07 -9.50 -3.94
CA ARG A 140 9.99 -8.84 -5.26
C ARG A 140 9.51 -9.78 -6.36
N ARG A 141 9.98 -11.04 -6.39
CA ARG A 141 9.48 -12.04 -7.35
C ARG A 141 8.02 -12.39 -7.10
N GLN A 142 7.62 -12.50 -5.83
CA GLN A 142 6.22 -12.73 -5.46
C GLN A 142 5.34 -11.57 -5.92
N PHE A 143 5.75 -10.32 -5.64
CA PHE A 143 5.09 -9.11 -6.10
C PHE A 143 4.90 -9.09 -7.62
N VAL A 144 5.95 -9.37 -8.39
CA VAL A 144 5.88 -9.45 -9.85
C VAL A 144 4.88 -10.52 -10.31
N GLY A 145 4.86 -11.68 -9.66
CA GLY A 145 3.87 -12.72 -9.93
C GLY A 145 2.44 -12.22 -9.75
N ARG A 146 2.18 -11.45 -8.69
CA ARG A 146 0.84 -10.90 -8.40
C ARG A 146 0.47 -9.75 -9.32
N LEU A 147 1.43 -8.89 -9.70
CA LEU A 147 1.23 -7.89 -10.76
C LEU A 147 0.75 -8.53 -12.07
N LYS A 148 1.37 -9.65 -12.47
CA LYS A 148 0.95 -10.39 -13.66
C LYS A 148 -0.45 -10.97 -13.51
N ASN A 149 -0.81 -11.49 -12.33
CA ASN A 149 -2.15 -12.01 -12.05
C ASN A 149 -3.24 -10.93 -12.16
N VAL A 150 -2.95 -9.69 -11.74
CA VAL A 150 -3.87 -8.55 -11.93
C VAL A 150 -3.79 -7.94 -13.34
N GLY A 151 -3.04 -8.57 -14.24
CA GLY A 151 -2.95 -8.22 -15.66
C GLY A 151 -1.98 -7.09 -15.99
N VAL A 152 -1.11 -6.66 -15.06
CA VAL A 152 -0.10 -5.64 -15.28
C VAL A 152 1.19 -6.30 -15.82
N PRO A 153 1.63 -5.98 -17.05
CA PRO A 153 2.91 -6.44 -17.56
C PRO A 153 4.06 -5.84 -16.76
N ALA A 154 5.04 -6.67 -16.42
CA ALA A 154 6.28 -6.26 -15.74
C ALA A 154 7.47 -6.65 -16.61
N ASP A 155 8.37 -5.71 -16.84
CA ASP A 155 9.68 -5.96 -17.42
C ASP A 155 10.58 -6.58 -16.36
N ILE A 156 11.04 -7.79 -16.63
CA ILE A 156 11.95 -8.55 -15.76
C ILE A 156 13.24 -8.92 -16.49
N SER A 157 13.54 -8.21 -17.57
CA SER A 157 14.82 -8.35 -18.25
C SER A 157 15.96 -7.88 -17.32
N GLY A 158 17.01 -8.69 -17.24
CA GLY A 158 18.12 -8.44 -16.32
C GLY A 158 17.79 -8.60 -14.83
N ALA A 159 18.69 -8.09 -13.98
CA ALA A 159 18.63 -8.26 -12.52
C ALA A 159 18.47 -6.95 -11.74
N ALA A 160 18.55 -5.78 -12.39
CA ALA A 160 18.54 -4.48 -11.71
C ALA A 160 17.26 -4.21 -10.89
N TRP A 161 16.11 -4.73 -11.34
CA TRP A 161 14.84 -4.61 -10.64
C TRP A 161 14.82 -5.34 -9.27
N LEU A 162 15.71 -6.32 -9.07
CA LEU A 162 15.82 -7.05 -7.80
C LEU A 162 16.40 -6.20 -6.66
N SER A 163 17.03 -5.07 -6.98
CA SER A 163 17.60 -4.12 -6.02
C SER A 163 17.06 -2.69 -6.17
N ALA A 164 16.20 -2.44 -7.16
CA ALA A 164 15.62 -1.12 -7.41
C ALA A 164 14.76 -0.63 -6.24
N GLY A 165 14.94 0.63 -5.84
CA GLY A 165 14.25 1.19 -4.68
C GLY A 165 14.86 0.70 -3.37
N ARG A 166 15.44 1.63 -2.61
CA ARG A 166 16.02 1.35 -1.30
C ARG A 166 14.92 1.43 -0.24
N PHE A 167 14.33 0.30 0.10
CA PHE A 167 13.28 0.23 1.12
C PHE A 167 13.88 0.48 2.51
N PRO A 168 13.20 1.28 3.36
CA PRO A 168 13.65 1.51 4.72
C PRO A 168 13.58 0.23 5.55
N ARG A 169 14.26 0.24 6.70
CA ARG A 169 14.09 -0.83 7.68
C ARG A 169 12.65 -0.78 8.23
N PRO A 170 12.05 -1.94 8.59
CA PRO A 170 10.75 -1.98 9.25
C PRO A 170 10.70 -1.03 10.46
N LEU A 171 9.56 -0.37 10.65
CA LEU A 171 9.34 0.41 11.87
C LEU A 171 9.45 -0.52 13.09
N PRO A 172 10.00 -0.03 14.21
CA PRO A 172 10.07 -0.81 15.44
C PRO A 172 8.67 -1.18 15.93
N GLU A 173 8.54 -2.33 16.59
CA GLU A 173 7.28 -2.71 17.21
C GLU A 173 6.81 -1.67 18.22
N VAL A 174 5.50 -1.43 18.20
CA VAL A 174 4.89 -0.45 19.07
C VAL A 174 4.92 -0.96 20.51
N GLY A 175 5.82 -0.38 21.29
CA GLY A 175 6.09 -0.78 22.69
C GLY A 175 7.56 -0.69 23.05
N ALA A 176 8.46 -0.87 22.07
CA ALA A 176 9.91 -0.73 22.30
C ALA A 176 10.35 0.74 22.46
N ALA A 177 9.64 1.68 21.84
CA ALA A 177 10.00 3.12 21.84
C ALA A 177 9.32 3.94 22.94
N HIS A 178 8.12 3.55 23.41
CA HIS A 178 7.33 4.34 24.36
C HIS A 178 7.86 4.33 25.81
N LEU A 179 8.79 3.41 26.13
CA LEU A 179 9.46 3.38 27.43
C LEU A 179 10.67 4.31 27.53
N ARG A 180 11.16 4.87 26.40
CA ARG A 180 12.36 5.73 26.42
C ARG A 180 12.05 7.22 26.64
N THR A 181 10.84 7.69 26.34
CA THR A 181 10.50 9.12 26.44
C THR A 181 9.82 9.54 27.74
N ARG A 182 9.45 8.60 28.62
CA ARG A 182 8.83 8.91 29.93
C ARG A 182 9.80 8.87 31.13
N ARG A 183 11.08 8.50 30.94
CA ARG A 183 12.06 8.43 32.05
C ARG A 183 12.85 9.71 32.32
N ASN A 184 12.79 10.72 31.45
CA ASN A 184 13.50 11.99 31.66
C ASN A 184 12.55 13.18 31.47
N ARG A 185 11.76 13.47 32.50
CA ARG A 185 11.39 14.86 32.83
C ARG A 185 11.50 14.99 34.36
N PRO A 186 12.43 15.81 34.88
CA PRO A 186 12.40 16.25 36.27
C PRO A 186 11.18 17.14 36.54
#